data_AF-A0A9W6PC11-F1
#
_entry.id   AF-A0A9W6PC11-F1
#
_cell.length_a   1.000
_cell.length_b   1.000
_cell.length_c   1.000
_cell.angle_alpha   90.00
_cell.angle_beta   90.00
_cell.angle_gamma   90.00
#
_symmetry.space_group_name_H-M   'P 1'
#
loop_
_entity.id
_entity.type
_entity.pdbx_description
1 polymer ?
#
loop_
_entity_poly.entity_id
_entity_poly.type
_entity_poly.pdbx_seq_one_letter_code
_entity_poly.pdbx_strand_id
1 'polypeptide(L)'
;MVDIGRTRLPALAVALMWWYEGFWCKVFPGRADQRAIVEGLPLLSAGAAGALLVAIGLAEVALGAWVLLGHRPYAAAVVQTVLVVGFNSGGLLVGAQHIPEPGRLVVQDLGFLALIWLVAARRPTGSALRGSGPAREVRAR
;
A
#
# COMPACT_ATOMS: atom_id res chain seq x y z
N MET A 1 14.29 1.36 -26.02
CA MET A 1 13.03 0.97 -25.34
C MET A 1 13.32 0.79 -23.86
N VAL A 2 13.01 1.83 -23.07
CA VAL A 2 13.26 1.82 -21.62
C VAL A 2 12.30 0.82 -20.94
N ASP A 3 12.81 0.22 -19.88
CA ASP A 3 12.35 -0.82 -18.97
C ASP A 3 10.91 -0.64 -18.39
N ILE A 4 9.90 -0.52 -19.25
CA ILE A 4 8.50 -0.30 -18.87
C ILE A 4 7.88 -1.52 -18.15
N GLY A 5 8.40 -2.73 -18.40
CA GLY A 5 7.91 -3.98 -17.78
C GLY A 5 8.35 -4.20 -16.34
N ARG A 6 9.60 -3.86 -15.98
CA ARG A 6 10.19 -4.20 -14.67
C ARG A 6 9.67 -3.39 -13.49
N THR A 7 8.98 -2.27 -13.73
CA THR A 7 8.39 -1.41 -12.70
C THR A 7 6.88 -1.57 -12.57
N ARG A 8 6.19 -1.94 -13.65
CA ARG A 8 4.74 -2.06 -13.67
C ARG A 8 4.22 -3.30 -12.96
N LEU A 9 4.92 -4.43 -13.08
CA LEU A 9 4.48 -5.67 -12.42
C LEU A 9 4.48 -5.55 -10.89
N PRO A 10 5.56 -5.07 -10.21
CA PRO A 10 5.51 -4.85 -8.77
C PRO A 10 4.44 -3.83 -8.36
N ALA A 11 4.26 -2.74 -9.13
CA ALA A 11 3.25 -1.73 -8.84
C ALA A 11 1.82 -2.29 -8.97
N LEU A 12 1.58 -3.14 -9.96
CA LEU A 12 0.31 -3.83 -10.15
C LEU A 12 0.05 -4.83 -9.03
N ALA A 13 1.06 -5.61 -8.63
CA ALA A 13 0.95 -6.53 -7.50
C ALA A 13 0.58 -5.77 -6.21
N VAL A 14 1.25 -4.63 -5.96
CA VAL A 14 0.95 -3.80 -4.79
C VAL A 14 -0.47 -3.23 -4.86
N ALA A 15 -0.88 -2.71 -6.03
CA ALA A 15 -2.21 -2.15 -6.21
C ALA A 15 -3.32 -3.20 -6.09
N LEU A 16 -3.11 -4.41 -6.62
CA LEU A 16 -4.05 -5.51 -6.50
C LEU A 16 -4.18 -5.99 -5.05
N MET A 17 -3.08 -6.01 -4.29
CA MET A 17 -3.13 -6.35 -2.86
C MET A 17 -3.98 -5.34 -2.09
N TRP A 18 -3.78 -4.04 -2.30
CA TRP A 18 -4.61 -3.02 -1.68
C TRP A 18 -6.07 -3.04 -2.15
N TRP A 19 -6.31 -3.39 -3.41
CA TRP A 19 -7.66 -3.60 -3.91
C TRP A 19 -8.33 -4.80 -3.23
N TYR A 20 -7.61 -5.92 -3.07
CA TYR A 20 -8.11 -7.11 -2.39
C TYR A 20 -8.42 -6.81 -0.91
N GLU A 21 -7.45 -6.28 -0.16
CA GLU A 21 -7.66 -5.97 1.26
C GLU A 21 -8.69 -4.87 1.48
N GLY A 22 -8.77 -3.88 0.58
CA GLY A 22 -9.70 -2.78 0.72
C GLY A 22 -11.09 -3.08 0.18
N PHE A 23 -11.18 -3.26 -1.13
CA PHE A 23 -12.47 -3.46 -1.78
C PHE A 23 -13.08 -4.80 -1.37
N TRP A 24 -12.37 -5.91 -1.61
CA TRP A 24 -12.93 -7.24 -1.41
C TRP A 24 -13.13 -7.58 0.07
N CYS A 25 -12.12 -7.32 0.90
CA CYS A 25 -12.17 -7.69 2.32
C CYS A 25 -12.92 -6.69 3.21
N LYS A 26 -13.12 -5.42 2.82
CA LYS A 26 -13.77 -4.42 3.69
C LYS A 26 -15.01 -3.74 3.11
N VAL A 27 -15.10 -3.59 1.79
CA VAL A 27 -16.24 -2.90 1.15
C VAL A 27 -17.31 -3.89 0.68
N PHE A 28 -16.95 -4.82 -0.21
CA PHE A 28 -17.90 -5.77 -0.78
C PHE A 28 -17.21 -7.06 -1.25
N PRO A 29 -17.57 -8.25 -0.70
CA PRO A 29 -18.64 -8.51 0.28
C PRO A 29 -18.33 -8.05 1.71
N GLY A 30 -17.06 -7.77 2.04
CA GLY A 30 -16.63 -7.51 3.41
C GLY A 30 -16.44 -8.82 4.21
N ARG A 31 -15.39 -8.89 5.02
CA ARG A 31 -15.00 -10.08 5.78
C ARG A 31 -15.51 -10.02 7.22
N ALA A 32 -16.15 -11.11 7.67
CA ALA A 32 -16.72 -11.21 9.01
C ALA A 32 -15.66 -11.15 10.13
N ASP A 33 -14.47 -11.72 9.89
CA ASP A 33 -13.38 -11.72 10.87
C ASP A 33 -12.76 -10.34 11.06
N GLN A 34 -12.57 -9.57 9.98
CA GLN A 34 -12.11 -8.17 10.10
C GLN A 34 -13.16 -7.30 10.81
N ARG A 35 -14.44 -7.55 10.57
CA ARG A 35 -15.54 -6.89 11.30
C ARG A 35 -15.53 -7.21 12.78
N ALA A 36 -15.32 -8.47 13.16
CA ALA A 36 -15.22 -8.88 14.55
C ALA A 36 -14.06 -8.18 15.30
N ILE A 37 -12.91 -7.99 14.62
CA ILE A 37 -11.78 -7.24 15.19
C ILE A 37 -12.15 -5.77 15.44
N VAL A 38 -12.80 -5.12 14.46
CA VAL A 38 -13.20 -3.71 14.58
C VAL A 38 -14.30 -3.51 15.63
N GLU A 39 -15.26 -4.43 15.73
CA GLU A 39 -16.30 -4.42 16.76
C GLU A 39 -15.73 -4.66 18.18
N GLY A 40 -14.56 -5.29 18.29
CA GLY A 40 -13.85 -5.48 19.57
C GLY A 40 -13.09 -4.24 20.08
N LEU A 41 -13.08 -3.13 19.34
CA LEU A 41 -12.34 -1.92 19.76
C LEU A 41 -13.04 -1.19 20.92
N PRO A 42 -12.34 -0.84 22.01
CA PRO A 42 -12.94 -0.38 23.28
C PRO A 42 -13.63 1.00 23.22
N LEU A 43 -13.62 1.69 22.07
CA LEU A 43 -14.19 3.03 21.88
C LEU A 43 -15.11 3.10 20.66
N LEU A 44 -15.40 1.98 20.00
CA LEU A 44 -16.21 1.96 18.80
C LEU A 44 -17.65 1.53 19.14
N SER A 45 -18.64 2.29 18.68
CA SER A 45 -20.04 1.86 18.80
C SER A 45 -20.33 0.73 17.82
N ALA A 46 -21.21 -0.20 18.20
CA ALA A 46 -21.55 -1.37 17.39
C ALA A 46 -22.06 -1.02 15.97
N GLY A 47 -22.69 0.15 15.80
CA GLY A 47 -23.14 0.64 14.50
C GLY A 47 -22.05 1.27 13.63
N ALA A 48 -20.92 1.69 14.20
CA ALA A 48 -19.86 2.40 13.48
C ALA A 48 -18.84 1.46 12.82
N ALA A 49 -18.76 0.19 13.25
CA ALA A 49 -17.79 -0.78 12.72
C ALA A 49 -17.88 -0.98 11.21
N GLY A 50 -19.09 -1.11 10.66
CA GLY A 50 -19.28 -1.25 9.22
C GLY A 50 -18.84 -0.01 8.45
N ALA A 51 -19.23 1.18 8.92
CA ALA A 51 -18.85 2.44 8.27
C ALA A 51 -17.33 2.67 8.32
N LEU A 52 -16.70 2.37 9.46
CA LEU A 52 -15.25 2.47 9.62
C LEU A 52 -14.52 1.50 8.68
N LEU A 53 -14.97 0.25 8.58
CA LEU A 53 -14.39 -0.72 7.65
C LEU A 53 -14.49 -0.26 6.20
N VAL A 54 -15.66 0.23 5.78
CA VAL A 54 -15.83 0.77 4.42
C VAL A 54 -14.89 1.96 4.19
N ALA A 55 -14.77 2.88 5.14
CA ALA A 55 -13.86 4.02 5.04
C ALA A 55 -12.39 3.58 4.91
N ILE A 56 -11.96 2.60 5.72
CA ILE A 56 -10.63 2.00 5.60
C ILE A 56 -10.46 1.35 4.23
N GLY A 57 -11.42 0.55 3.78
CA GLY A 57 -11.34 -0.15 2.50
C GLY A 57 -11.24 0.78 1.30
N LEU A 58 -11.96 1.90 1.32
CA LEU A 58 -11.84 2.93 0.28
C LEU A 58 -10.48 3.64 0.31
N ALA A 59 -9.94 3.90 1.51
CA ALA A 59 -8.60 4.47 1.66
C ALA A 59 -7.52 3.52 1.12
N GLU A 60 -7.66 2.22 1.37
CA GLU A 60 -6.77 1.19 0.83
C GLU A 60 -6.82 1.13 -0.70
N VAL A 61 -8.02 1.12 -1.30
CA VAL A 61 -8.17 1.21 -2.76
C VAL A 61 -7.50 2.46 -3.33
N ALA A 62 -7.63 3.61 -2.64
CA ALA A 62 -6.98 4.85 -3.03
C ALA A 62 -5.44 4.76 -2.95
N LEU A 63 -4.88 4.01 -2.00
CA LEU A 63 -3.43 3.73 -1.96
C LEU A 63 -2.98 2.90 -3.16
N GLY A 64 -3.75 1.87 -3.53
CA GLY A 64 -3.49 1.10 -4.74
C GLY A 64 -3.46 1.98 -5.99
N ALA A 65 -4.45 2.89 -6.12
CA ALA A 65 -4.47 3.87 -7.21
C ALA A 65 -3.28 4.84 -7.16
N TRP A 66 -2.90 5.34 -5.98
CA TRP A 66 -1.73 6.21 -5.78
C TRP A 66 -0.44 5.50 -6.22
N VAL A 67 -0.29 4.23 -5.86
CA VAL A 67 0.81 3.39 -6.33
C VAL A 67 0.79 3.26 -7.84
N LEU A 68 -0.34 3.09 -8.52
CA LEU A 68 -0.35 3.03 -9.98
C LEU A 68 0.02 4.36 -10.65
N LEU A 69 -0.49 5.47 -10.11
CA LEU A 69 -0.20 6.84 -10.56
C LEU A 69 1.29 7.18 -10.47
N GLY A 70 2.00 6.59 -9.50
CA GLY A 70 3.45 6.80 -9.33
C GLY A 70 3.82 8.22 -8.87
N HIS A 71 2.85 9.02 -8.42
CA HIS A 71 3.10 10.32 -7.83
C HIS A 71 3.80 10.16 -6.47
N ARG A 72 4.92 10.86 -6.23
CA ARG A 72 5.69 10.81 -4.95
C ARG A 72 5.85 9.38 -4.38
N PRO A 73 6.56 8.49 -5.09
CA PRO A 73 6.62 7.06 -4.77
C PRO A 73 7.12 6.75 -3.35
N TYR A 74 8.08 7.53 -2.83
CA TYR A 74 8.59 7.37 -1.47
C TYR A 74 7.55 7.75 -0.40
N ALA A 75 6.77 8.81 -0.61
CA ALA A 75 5.71 9.19 0.31
C ALA A 75 4.62 8.10 0.36
N ALA A 76 4.24 7.57 -0.80
CA ALA A 76 3.32 6.44 -0.87
C ALA A 76 3.87 5.22 -0.11
N ALA A 77 5.16 4.90 -0.23
CA ALA A 77 5.77 3.78 0.48
C ALA A 77 5.78 3.97 2.00
N VAL A 78 6.06 5.18 2.50
CA VAL A 78 6.00 5.50 3.93
C VAL A 78 4.58 5.34 4.47
N VAL A 79 3.58 5.90 3.79
CA VAL A 79 2.17 5.79 4.22
C VAL A 79 1.72 4.33 4.27
N GLN A 80 2.03 3.56 3.23
CA GLN A 80 1.72 2.12 3.19
C GLN A 80 2.44 1.36 4.30
N THR A 81 3.69 1.69 4.61
CA THR A 81 4.44 1.06 5.71
C THR A 81 3.78 1.32 7.05
N VAL A 82 3.40 2.58 7.32
CA VAL A 82 2.71 2.96 8.56
C VAL A 82 1.39 2.21 8.71
N LEU A 83 0.62 2.07 7.63
CA LEU A 83 -0.66 1.35 7.66
C LEU A 83 -0.50 -0.15 7.84
N VAL A 84 0.42 -0.79 7.10
CA VAL A 84 0.71 -2.22 7.26
C VAL A 84 1.15 -2.51 8.70
N VAL A 85 2.09 -1.75 9.24
CA VAL A 85 2.54 -1.93 10.63
C VAL A 85 1.40 -1.64 11.62
N GLY A 86 0.61 -0.60 11.39
CA GLY A 86 -0.49 -0.19 12.25
C GLY A 86 -1.60 -1.25 12.33
N PHE A 87 -2.08 -1.74 11.18
CA PHE A 87 -3.14 -2.75 11.14
C PHE A 87 -2.67 -4.08 11.73
N ASN A 88 -1.47 -4.53 11.37
CA ASN A 88 -0.97 -5.81 11.87
C ASN A 88 -0.63 -5.76 13.36
N SER A 89 -0.08 -4.64 13.86
CA SER A 89 0.12 -4.46 15.31
C SER A 89 -1.20 -4.39 16.06
N GLY A 90 -2.19 -3.64 15.53
CA GLY A 90 -3.53 -3.59 16.13
C GLY A 90 -4.23 -4.95 16.15
N GLY A 91 -4.15 -5.70 15.04
CA GLY A 91 -4.67 -7.05 14.94
C GLY A 91 -4.01 -8.03 15.90
N LEU A 92 -2.69 -7.95 16.09
CA LEU A 92 -1.97 -8.80 17.05
C LEU A 92 -2.24 -8.42 18.51
N LEU A 93 -2.44 -7.14 18.82
CA LEU A 93 -2.70 -6.69 20.19
C LEU A 93 -4.16 -6.95 20.64
N VAL A 94 -5.12 -6.80 19.74
CA VAL A 94 -6.56 -6.85 20.06
C VAL A 94 -7.23 -8.13 19.57
N GLY A 95 -6.71 -8.72 18.49
CA GLY A 95 -7.38 -9.78 17.72
C GLY A 95 -6.57 -11.05 17.53
N ALA A 96 -5.46 -11.25 18.24
CA ALA A 96 -4.56 -12.39 17.99
C ALA A 96 -5.25 -13.76 18.02
N GLN A 97 -6.26 -13.94 18.88
CA GLN A 97 -7.08 -15.15 18.96
C GLN A 97 -7.83 -15.49 17.65
N HIS A 98 -8.00 -14.52 16.74
CA HIS A 98 -8.63 -14.68 15.44
C HIS A 98 -7.61 -14.89 14.30
N ILE A 99 -6.31 -14.87 14.59
CA ILE A 99 -5.23 -15.03 13.60
C ILE A 99 -4.64 -16.45 13.73
N PRO A 100 -4.95 -17.38 12.81
CA PRO A 100 -4.55 -18.78 12.96
C PRO A 100 -3.04 -19.00 12.98
N GLU A 101 -2.29 -18.19 12.21
CA GLU A 101 -0.83 -18.32 12.06
C GLU A 101 -0.17 -16.92 12.02
N PRO A 102 0.16 -16.34 13.20
CA PRO A 102 0.76 -15.00 13.28
C PRO A 102 2.10 -14.87 12.55
N GLY A 103 2.92 -15.94 12.53
CA GLY A 103 4.20 -15.93 11.80
C GLY A 103 4.02 -15.81 10.28
N ARG A 104 2.98 -16.44 9.72
CA ARG A 104 2.65 -16.35 8.29
C ARG A 104 2.26 -14.93 7.90
N LEU A 105 1.48 -14.26 8.75
CA LEU A 105 1.10 -12.86 8.58
C LEU A 105 2.34 -11.94 8.50
N VAL A 106 3.26 -12.06 9.47
CA VAL A 106 4.50 -11.26 9.50
C VAL A 106 5.34 -11.46 8.24
N VAL A 107 5.50 -12.71 7.77
CA VAL A 107 6.27 -12.99 6.55
C VAL A 107 5.60 -12.38 5.30
N GLN A 108 4.27 -12.45 5.22
CA GLN A 108 3.51 -11.83 4.13
C GLN A 108 3.67 -10.30 4.12
N ASP A 109 3.58 -9.67 5.29
CA ASP A 109 3.79 -8.22 5.42
C ASP A 109 5.19 -7.81 5.00
N LEU A 110 6.23 -8.54 5.43
CA LEU A 110 7.61 -8.24 5.03
C LEU A 110 7.79 -8.36 3.51
N GLY A 111 7.22 -9.40 2.89
CA GLY A 111 7.21 -9.55 1.43
C GLY A 111 6.48 -8.41 0.73
N PHE A 112 5.35 -7.99 1.27
CA PHE A 112 4.57 -6.89 0.72
C PHE A 112 5.29 -5.54 0.84
N LEU A 113 5.89 -5.25 2.00
CA LEU A 113 6.73 -4.07 2.21
C LEU A 113 7.93 -4.06 1.26
N ALA A 114 8.57 -5.20 1.03
CA ALA A 114 9.66 -5.30 0.05
C ALA A 114 9.19 -4.90 -1.36
N LEU A 115 8.00 -5.33 -1.80
CA LEU A 115 7.43 -4.91 -3.09
C LEU A 115 7.11 -3.41 -3.12
N ILE A 116 6.55 -2.86 -2.04
CA ILE A 116 6.25 -1.43 -1.92
C ILE A 116 7.52 -0.59 -2.09
N TRP A 117 8.59 -0.94 -1.38
CA TRP A 117 9.86 -0.23 -1.44
C TRP A 117 10.60 -0.46 -2.77
N LEU A 118 10.44 -1.64 -3.39
CA LEU A 118 10.93 -1.90 -4.75
C LEU A 118 10.26 -0.96 -5.77
N VAL A 119 8.94 -0.78 -5.68
CA VAL A 119 8.20 0.17 -6.53
C VAL A 119 8.70 1.59 -6.30
N ALA A 120 8.98 1.95 -5.05
CA ALA A 120 9.45 3.29 -4.73
C ALA A 120 10.85 3.58 -5.28
N ALA A 121 11.77 2.63 -5.10
CA ALA A 121 13.16 2.74 -5.55
C ALA A 121 13.29 2.79 -7.08
N ARG A 122 12.39 2.13 -7.83
CA ARG A 122 12.48 2.03 -9.29
C ARG A 122 11.73 3.12 -10.06
N ARG A 123 10.99 4.01 -9.40
CA ARG A 123 10.36 5.17 -10.06
C ARG A 123 11.27 6.40 -9.95
N PRO A 124 11.83 6.91 -11.07
CA PRO A 124 12.69 8.08 -11.02
C PRO A 124 11.93 9.29 -10.46
N THR A 125 12.48 9.95 -9.44
CA THR A 125 12.11 11.34 -9.16
C THR A 125 12.48 12.16 -10.39
N GLY A 126 11.50 12.86 -10.98
CA GLY A 126 11.63 13.59 -12.26
C GLY A 126 12.70 14.69 -12.33
N SER A 127 13.55 14.83 -11.31
CA SER A 127 14.71 15.71 -11.26
C SER A 127 15.93 15.16 -12.01
N ALA A 128 16.12 13.85 -12.10
CA ALA A 128 17.34 13.27 -12.70
C ALA A 128 17.36 13.30 -14.25
N LEU A 129 16.21 13.45 -14.91
CA LEU A 129 16.11 13.44 -16.38
C LEU A 129 16.11 14.86 -17.02
N ARG A 130 16.19 15.93 -16.22
CA ARG A 130 16.26 17.32 -16.71
C ARG A 130 17.68 17.91 -16.74
N GLY A 131 18.68 17.19 -16.25
CA GLY A 131 20.04 17.72 -16.03
C GLY A 131 21.07 17.49 -17.14
N SER A 132 20.76 16.72 -18.18
CA SER A 132 21.74 16.33 -19.21
C SER A 132 21.22 16.57 -20.62
N GLY A 133 20.94 17.84 -20.94
CA GLY A 133 20.96 18.30 -22.33
C GLY A 133 22.42 18.55 -22.74
N PRO A 134 22.86 18.14 -23.94
CA PRO A 134 24.24 18.34 -24.36
C PRO A 134 24.57 19.83 -24.37
N ALA A 135 25.66 20.20 -23.69
CA ALA A 135 26.25 21.52 -23.81
C ALA A 135 26.49 21.78 -25.31
N ARG A 136 25.76 22.75 -25.87
CA ARG A 136 25.97 23.21 -27.25
C ARG A 136 27.45 23.59 -27.37
N GLU A 137 28.18 22.87 -28.23
CA GLU A 137 29.43 23.34 -28.81
C GLU A 137 29.21 24.75 -29.35
N VAL A 138 29.74 25.76 -28.65
CA VAL A 138 29.94 27.08 -29.21
C VAL A 138 31.26 27.01 -29.99
N ARG A 139 31.15 26.57 -31.24
CA ARG A 139 32.16 26.81 -32.27
C ARG A 139 31.81 28.12 -32.97
N ALA A 140 32.49 29.19 -32.58
CA ALA A 140 32.60 30.47 -33.29
C ALA A 140 33.59 31.31 -32.45
N ARG A 141 34.73 31.83 -32.92
CA ARG A 141 35.37 31.97 -34.22
C ARG A 141 36.88 32.07 -33.97
#